data_AF-A0A2T0FNX4-F1
#
_entry.id   AF-A0A2T0FNX4-F1
#
_cell.length_a   1.000
_cell.length_b   1.000
_cell.length_c   1.000
_cell.angle_alpha   90.00
_cell.angle_beta   90.00
_cell.angle_gamma   90.00
#
_symmetry.space_group_name_H-M   'P 1'
#
loop_
_entity.id
_entity.type
_entity.pdbx_description
1 polymer ?
#
loop_
_entity_poly.entity_id
_entity_poly.type
_entity_poly.pdbx_seq_one_letter_code
_entity_poly.pdbx_strand_id
1 'polypeptide(L)'
;MSAGNRRRGTKETLPSYVVADEEEIGYQTPVKRSWRENLNAEVMREIAFVVFGLLILMWLFLGGSSSSESNASWAGRPLVYTQSEFIIPSIPGVAHQGIKKAPGDMNEVQSQGDTRNSQALGNLPVYVYSGSKSPKVVIVTVIDDARYPNEYTAKILENRLEYARAHDYGVFVRFTKDFLPIYKESNGRSPTWAQVGISREALEAFPNAKHFWYLDQTAIIMNPLVDIEKEFLDPAHLESKTLVNARVVRDSDVIKVLKNDPKSVDLIITRDDIGLSTLSYIFSNNYHVKAMFETWLEPLYRQYQHFRNSEDALLHMLQWHTIYISHTAVVSTKLLASQAEPADGPFRDELAYTDGDFTAVFNCDYNTEACKQLFQRLWKGRGRIRSKSDRN
;
A
#
# COMPACT_ATOMS: atom_id res chain seq x y z
N MET A 1 -12.58 70.84 -65.69
CA MET A 1 -11.11 70.69 -65.50
C MET A 1 -10.83 69.24 -65.13
N SER A 2 -9.70 68.59 -65.41
CA SER A 2 -8.58 68.69 -66.36
C SER A 2 -7.59 67.59 -65.90
N ALA A 3 -6.64 67.13 -66.74
CA ALA A 3 -5.84 65.92 -66.47
C ALA A 3 -4.73 66.06 -65.39
N GLY A 4 -4.09 64.94 -65.01
CA GLY A 4 -3.00 64.85 -64.01
C GLY A 4 -1.93 63.79 -64.33
N ASN A 5 -2.07 62.56 -63.80
CA ASN A 5 -1.33 61.32 -64.14
C ASN A 5 0.15 61.16 -63.64
N ARG A 6 0.57 59.89 -63.42
CA ARG A 6 1.93 59.37 -63.07
C ARG A 6 2.45 59.71 -61.66
N ARG A 7 3.30 58.93 -60.97
CA ARG A 7 4.09 57.66 -61.15
C ARG A 7 4.43 57.15 -59.71
N ARG A 8 4.89 55.93 -59.34
CA ARG A 8 5.16 54.59 -59.94
C ARG A 8 5.27 53.59 -58.77
N GLY A 9 4.81 52.33 -58.85
CA GLY A 9 5.07 51.29 -57.82
C GLY A 9 4.52 49.91 -58.16
N THR A 10 5.32 48.86 -58.01
CA THR A 10 5.03 47.46 -58.42
C THR A 10 4.13 46.70 -57.43
N LYS A 11 3.33 45.77 -57.96
CA LYS A 11 2.72 44.65 -57.20
C LYS A 11 3.30 43.33 -57.72
N GLU A 12 3.52 42.38 -56.84
CA GLU A 12 3.85 40.99 -57.19
C GLU A 12 2.56 40.17 -57.37
N THR A 13 2.65 39.07 -58.11
CA THR A 13 1.52 38.19 -58.46
C THR A 13 1.89 36.71 -58.33
N LEU A 14 0.99 35.92 -57.76
CA LEU A 14 1.13 34.47 -57.63
C LEU A 14 1.16 33.77 -59.01
N PRO A 15 2.00 32.74 -59.23
CA PRO A 15 1.99 31.91 -60.43
C PRO A 15 1.01 30.72 -60.32
N SER A 16 0.62 30.15 -61.46
CA SER A 16 -0.34 29.04 -61.59
C SER A 16 0.19 27.87 -62.45
N TYR A 17 -0.46 26.71 -62.35
CA TYR A 17 -0.11 25.43 -63.02
C TYR A 17 -0.22 25.41 -64.56
N VAL A 18 0.71 24.71 -65.22
CA VAL A 18 0.59 23.83 -66.43
C VAL A 18 1.78 22.84 -66.34
N VAL A 19 1.65 21.53 -66.09
CA VAL A 19 1.26 20.37 -66.95
C VAL A 19 2.25 20.02 -68.08
N ALA A 20 2.75 18.77 -68.05
CA ALA A 20 3.32 18.00 -69.16
C ALA A 20 3.31 16.50 -68.78
N ASP A 21 3.06 15.59 -69.74
CA ASP A 21 2.87 14.14 -69.58
C ASP A 21 3.62 13.34 -70.67
N GLU A 22 3.56 11.99 -70.61
CA GLU A 22 4.02 10.99 -71.61
C GLU A 22 5.56 10.80 -71.75
N GLU A 23 6.15 9.62 -72.06
CA GLU A 23 5.61 8.28 -72.41
C GLU A 23 6.57 7.12 -71.95
N GLU A 24 6.25 5.84 -72.25
CA GLU A 24 6.92 4.62 -71.74
C GLU A 24 8.20 4.15 -72.47
N ILE A 25 9.22 3.70 -71.70
CA ILE A 25 10.19 2.59 -72.01
C ILE A 25 10.64 2.00 -70.65
N GLY A 26 10.85 0.70 -70.39
CA GLY A 26 10.68 -0.54 -71.16
C GLY A 26 11.22 -1.78 -70.38
N TYR A 27 11.06 -3.01 -70.89
CA TYR A 27 11.41 -4.28 -70.19
C TYR A 27 12.75 -4.91 -70.63
N GLN A 28 13.50 -5.51 -69.69
CA GLN A 28 14.15 -6.84 -69.84
C GLN A 28 14.48 -7.51 -68.48
N THR A 29 14.39 -8.84 -68.43
CA THR A 29 15.00 -9.75 -67.43
C THR A 29 15.65 -10.91 -68.24
N PRO A 30 16.78 -11.54 -67.82
CA PRO A 30 16.87 -12.43 -66.64
C PRO A 30 18.21 -12.22 -65.85
N VAL A 31 18.64 -12.99 -64.83
CA VAL A 31 19.05 -14.41 -64.79
C VAL A 31 19.18 -14.90 -63.34
N LYS A 32 18.82 -16.17 -63.08
CA LYS A 32 19.12 -16.86 -61.80
C LYS A 32 20.64 -16.99 -61.59
N ARG A 33 21.18 -16.47 -60.48
CA ARG A 33 22.48 -16.90 -59.94
C ARG A 33 22.33 -17.49 -58.54
N SER A 34 23.24 -18.42 -58.23
CA SER A 34 23.26 -19.27 -57.04
C SER A 34 23.45 -18.46 -55.75
N TRP A 35 22.71 -18.82 -54.70
CA TRP A 35 22.85 -18.27 -53.33
C TRP A 35 24.13 -18.74 -52.59
N ARG A 36 25.09 -19.39 -53.27
CA ARG A 36 26.26 -20.05 -52.63
C ARG A 36 27.60 -19.36 -52.77
N GLU A 37 27.70 -18.26 -53.53
CA GLU A 37 29.00 -17.63 -53.86
C GLU A 37 29.04 -16.15 -53.45
N ASN A 38 29.27 -15.90 -52.15
CA ASN A 38 30.02 -14.76 -51.57
C ASN A 38 29.87 -14.70 -50.02
N LEU A 39 30.14 -15.81 -49.33
CA LEU A 39 30.31 -15.81 -47.86
C LEU A 39 31.75 -15.43 -47.51
N ASN A 40 32.01 -14.12 -47.42
CA ASN A 40 33.30 -13.60 -46.98
C ASN A 40 33.59 -13.95 -45.51
N ALA A 41 34.87 -14.12 -45.16
CA ALA A 41 35.29 -14.58 -43.83
C ALA A 41 34.73 -13.72 -42.67
N GLU A 42 34.56 -12.41 -42.88
CA GLU A 42 33.94 -11.48 -41.94
C GLU A 42 32.53 -11.94 -41.51
N VAL A 43 31.69 -12.35 -42.48
CA VAL A 43 30.31 -12.79 -42.23
C VAL A 43 30.28 -14.12 -41.48
N MET A 44 31.22 -15.03 -41.79
CA MET A 44 31.36 -16.29 -41.07
C MET A 44 31.81 -16.07 -39.61
N ARG A 45 32.59 -15.01 -39.33
CA ARG A 45 32.99 -14.66 -37.96
C ARG A 45 31.80 -14.12 -37.15
N GLU A 46 30.99 -13.24 -37.73
CA GLU A 46 29.78 -12.72 -37.06
C GLU A 46 28.77 -13.84 -36.77
N ILE A 47 28.52 -14.74 -37.74
CA ILE A 47 27.66 -15.92 -37.53
C ILE A 47 28.23 -16.83 -36.42
N ALA A 48 29.55 -17.04 -36.38
CA ALA A 48 30.17 -17.83 -35.33
C ALA A 48 29.96 -17.21 -33.94
N PHE A 49 30.09 -15.90 -33.77
CA PHE A 49 29.82 -15.22 -32.49
C PHE A 49 28.36 -15.36 -32.05
N VAL A 50 27.39 -15.19 -32.96
CA VAL A 50 25.96 -15.35 -32.65
C VAL A 50 25.64 -16.80 -32.23
N VAL A 51 26.15 -17.79 -32.96
CA VAL A 51 25.95 -19.21 -32.63
C VAL A 51 26.62 -19.57 -31.30
N PHE A 52 27.83 -19.08 -31.02
CA PHE A 52 28.52 -19.36 -29.76
C PHE A 52 27.82 -18.72 -28.56
N GLY A 53 27.32 -17.49 -28.69
CA GLY A 53 26.50 -16.83 -27.67
C GLY A 53 25.19 -17.57 -27.38
N LEU A 54 24.50 -18.04 -28.42
CA LEU A 54 23.28 -18.86 -28.27
C LEU A 54 23.57 -20.22 -27.61
N LEU A 55 24.70 -20.86 -27.91
CA LEU A 55 25.11 -22.12 -27.27
C LEU A 55 25.44 -21.93 -25.78
N ILE A 56 26.06 -20.81 -25.39
CA ILE A 56 26.30 -20.47 -23.97
C ILE A 56 24.97 -20.27 -23.24
N LEU A 57 24.02 -19.53 -23.83
CA LEU A 57 22.66 -19.39 -23.28
C LEU A 57 21.96 -20.74 -23.16
N MET A 58 22.04 -21.59 -24.18
CA MET A 58 21.40 -22.90 -24.15
C MET A 58 22.05 -23.83 -23.11
N TRP A 59 23.35 -23.70 -22.84
CA TRP A 59 24.04 -24.43 -21.76
C TRP A 59 23.62 -23.93 -20.37
N LEU A 60 23.41 -22.62 -20.20
CA LEU A 60 22.87 -22.05 -18.95
C LEU A 60 21.41 -22.47 -18.69
N PHE A 61 20.60 -22.68 -19.73
CA PHE A 61 19.19 -23.11 -19.60
C PHE A 61 18.99 -24.63 -19.56
N LEU A 62 19.93 -25.44 -20.08
CA LEU A 62 19.84 -26.91 -20.10
C LEU A 62 20.84 -27.62 -19.17
N GLY A 63 21.71 -26.86 -18.48
CA GLY A 63 22.63 -27.35 -17.45
C GLY A 63 21.92 -27.72 -16.14
N GLY A 64 20.96 -28.64 -16.21
CA GLY A 64 20.11 -29.00 -15.08
C GLY A 64 20.89 -29.66 -13.94
N SER A 65 20.83 -29.06 -12.75
CA SER A 65 21.01 -29.81 -11.50
C SER A 65 19.70 -30.51 -11.15
N SER A 66 19.78 -31.72 -10.61
CA SER A 66 18.60 -32.58 -10.39
C SER A 66 17.68 -32.03 -9.30
N SER A 67 16.48 -31.59 -9.67
CA SER A 67 15.40 -31.29 -8.73
C SER A 67 14.87 -32.58 -8.09
N SER A 68 15.45 -32.98 -6.96
CA SER A 68 14.71 -33.78 -5.98
C SER A 68 13.51 -32.97 -5.50
N GLU A 69 12.31 -33.54 -5.53
CA GLU A 69 11.09 -32.91 -5.00
C GLU A 69 11.17 -32.80 -3.47
N SER A 70 11.90 -31.81 -2.96
CA SER A 70 11.84 -31.42 -1.56
C SER A 70 10.51 -30.71 -1.33
N ASN A 71 9.62 -31.32 -0.54
CA ASN A 71 8.44 -30.64 -0.01
C ASN A 71 8.88 -29.39 0.75
N ALA A 72 8.68 -28.21 0.14
CA ALA A 72 9.02 -26.93 0.72
C ALA A 72 8.05 -26.62 1.87
N SER A 73 8.34 -27.17 3.04
CA SER A 73 7.66 -26.80 4.28
C SER A 73 7.84 -25.30 4.50
N TRP A 74 6.73 -24.57 4.69
CA TRP A 74 6.67 -23.13 4.97
C TRP A 74 7.18 -22.76 6.37
N ALA A 75 8.26 -23.40 6.81
CA ALA A 75 9.04 -23.06 7.98
C ALA A 75 9.83 -21.77 7.72
N GLY A 76 9.11 -20.65 7.69
CA GLY A 76 9.72 -19.33 7.82
C GLY A 76 10.59 -19.26 9.07
N ARG A 77 11.54 -18.32 9.10
CA ARG A 77 12.47 -18.16 10.24
C ARG A 77 11.66 -18.09 11.54
N PRO A 78 12.05 -18.79 12.62
CA PRO A 78 11.27 -18.82 13.85
C PRO A 78 11.06 -17.38 14.35
N LEU A 79 9.79 -16.98 14.47
CA LEU A 79 9.43 -15.66 14.95
C LEU A 79 10.02 -15.45 16.34
N VAL A 80 10.70 -14.32 16.54
CA VAL A 80 10.97 -13.83 17.88
C VAL A 80 9.62 -13.38 18.43
N TYR A 81 8.94 -14.28 19.15
CA TYR A 81 7.66 -13.99 19.79
C TYR A 81 7.85 -12.82 20.77
N THR A 82 7.32 -11.68 20.38
CA THR A 82 7.35 -10.42 21.12
C THR A 82 6.34 -10.49 22.26
N GLN A 83 6.75 -10.11 23.48
CA GLN A 83 6.05 -10.49 24.72
C GLN A 83 4.72 -9.76 25.00
N SER A 84 4.19 -8.95 24.06
CA SER A 84 2.88 -8.31 24.21
C SER A 84 1.76 -9.20 23.65
N GLU A 85 0.81 -9.64 24.48
CA GLU A 85 -0.25 -10.56 24.03
C GLU A 85 -1.49 -9.86 23.43
N PHE A 86 -1.38 -8.59 23.01
CA PHE A 86 -2.56 -7.76 22.72
C PHE A 86 -3.32 -8.22 21.45
N ILE A 87 -4.48 -8.83 21.67
CA ILE A 87 -5.48 -9.16 20.65
C ILE A 87 -6.85 -8.90 21.28
N ILE A 88 -7.65 -7.99 20.70
CA ILE A 88 -8.92 -7.55 21.31
C ILE A 88 -10.09 -7.93 20.39
N PRO A 89 -10.91 -8.94 20.74
CA PRO A 89 -11.93 -9.47 19.85
C PRO A 89 -13.15 -8.54 19.75
N SER A 90 -13.77 -8.53 18.57
CA SER A 90 -14.97 -7.74 18.29
C SER A 90 -16.03 -8.53 17.51
N ILE A 91 -16.24 -9.80 17.91
CA ILE A 91 -17.44 -10.58 17.52
C ILE A 91 -18.36 -10.67 18.75
N PRO A 92 -19.62 -10.18 18.71
CA PRO A 92 -20.53 -10.14 19.86
C PRO A 92 -20.88 -11.48 20.54
N GLY A 93 -20.45 -12.62 19.97
CA GLY A 93 -20.61 -13.95 20.57
C GLY A 93 -19.31 -14.60 21.10
N VAL A 94 -18.12 -14.02 20.84
CA VAL A 94 -16.84 -14.66 21.21
C VAL A 94 -16.40 -14.29 22.63
N ALA A 95 -16.69 -13.06 23.09
CA ALA A 95 -16.35 -12.60 24.45
C ALA A 95 -17.05 -13.36 25.59
N HIS A 96 -17.97 -14.29 25.30
CA HIS A 96 -18.61 -15.17 26.27
C HIS A 96 -18.08 -16.61 26.26
N GLN A 97 -17.20 -16.99 25.32
CA GLN A 97 -16.44 -18.24 25.42
C GLN A 97 -15.19 -18.02 26.26
N GLY A 98 -15.39 -18.02 27.59
CA GLY A 98 -14.32 -17.80 28.55
C GLY A 98 -13.16 -18.78 28.36
N ILE A 99 -11.95 -18.24 28.22
CA ILE A 99 -10.73 -19.03 28.09
C ILE A 99 -10.53 -19.83 29.39
N LYS A 100 -10.83 -21.13 29.34
CA LYS A 100 -10.23 -22.07 30.28
C LYS A 100 -8.73 -22.07 30.00
N LYS A 101 -7.94 -21.44 30.87
CA LYS A 101 -6.47 -21.50 30.80
C LYS A 101 -6.03 -22.97 30.62
N ALA A 102 -5.26 -23.25 29.58
CA ALA A 102 -4.65 -24.57 29.42
C ALA A 102 -3.68 -24.80 30.59
N PRO A 103 -3.78 -25.92 31.33
CA PRO A 103 -2.88 -26.19 32.44
C PRO A 103 -1.56 -26.77 31.90
N GLY A 104 -0.51 -25.94 31.87
CA GLY A 104 0.83 -26.36 31.48
C GLY A 104 1.87 -25.24 31.62
N ASP A 105 2.86 -25.47 32.47
CA ASP A 105 4.20 -24.86 32.54
C ASP A 105 4.39 -23.33 32.56
N MET A 106 4.70 -22.89 33.79
CA MET A 106 5.80 -21.98 34.19
C MET A 106 5.55 -20.47 34.44
N ASN A 107 5.80 -20.12 35.71
CA ASN A 107 6.55 -18.96 36.20
C ASN A 107 6.03 -17.55 35.87
N GLU A 108 5.21 -17.04 36.80
CA GLU A 108 4.84 -15.63 36.92
C GLU A 108 6.06 -14.75 37.23
N VAL A 109 6.50 -13.94 36.26
CA VAL A 109 7.55 -12.91 36.46
C VAL A 109 6.88 -11.57 36.80
N GLN A 110 6.80 -11.27 38.10
CA GLN A 110 6.29 -9.98 38.57
C GLN A 110 7.30 -8.85 38.31
N SER A 111 6.99 -7.96 37.37
CA SER A 111 7.72 -6.69 37.20
C SER A 111 7.06 -5.58 38.01
N GLN A 112 7.77 -5.04 39.00
CA GLN A 112 7.30 -3.87 39.76
C GLN A 112 7.46 -2.59 38.93
N GLY A 113 6.35 -2.08 38.41
CA GLY A 113 6.22 -0.77 37.76
C GLY A 113 5.08 0.03 38.39
N ASP A 114 5.15 1.37 38.31
CA ASP A 114 4.30 2.28 39.09
C ASP A 114 2.78 2.00 38.91
N THR A 115 2.08 1.88 40.04
CA THR A 115 0.86 1.08 40.17
C THR A 115 -0.45 1.87 40.02
N ARG A 116 -0.38 3.13 39.58
CA ARG A 116 -1.56 4.01 39.45
C ARG A 116 -2.05 4.27 38.02
N ASN A 117 -1.16 4.28 37.03
CA ASN A 117 -1.52 4.55 35.62
C ASN A 117 -1.49 3.30 34.70
N SER A 118 -0.96 2.19 35.20
CA SER A 118 -0.84 0.91 34.50
C SER A 118 -2.16 0.13 34.39
N GLN A 119 -3.10 0.34 35.33
CA GLN A 119 -4.37 -0.39 35.42
C GLN A 119 -5.29 -0.18 34.19
N ALA A 120 -5.20 0.97 33.51
CA ALA A 120 -6.08 1.30 32.38
C ALA A 120 -5.83 0.42 31.13
N LEU A 121 -4.56 0.01 30.90
CA LEU A 121 -4.19 -0.87 29.78
C LEU A 121 -4.14 -2.34 30.22
N GLY A 122 -3.70 -2.62 31.45
CA GLY A 122 -3.63 -3.99 31.98
C GLY A 122 -4.99 -4.69 32.16
N ASN A 123 -6.09 -3.92 32.17
CA ASN A 123 -7.45 -4.45 32.22
C ASN A 123 -8.08 -4.68 30.83
N LEU A 124 -7.38 -4.42 29.73
CA LEU A 124 -7.88 -4.72 28.38
C LEU A 124 -7.79 -6.23 28.12
N PRO A 125 -8.91 -6.94 27.88
CA PRO A 125 -8.91 -8.39 27.89
C PRO A 125 -8.39 -8.95 26.57
N VAL A 126 -7.29 -9.70 26.68
CA VAL A 126 -6.62 -10.43 25.59
C VAL A 126 -7.39 -11.70 25.22
N TYR A 127 -7.60 -11.92 23.91
CA TYR A 127 -8.11 -13.19 23.39
C TYR A 127 -7.45 -13.57 22.06
N VAL A 128 -6.65 -14.64 22.07
CA VAL A 128 -6.10 -15.24 20.85
C VAL A 128 -7.22 -15.93 20.06
N TYR A 129 -7.32 -15.63 18.76
CA TYR A 129 -8.40 -16.13 17.93
C TYR A 129 -8.18 -17.60 17.49
N SER A 130 -8.79 -18.54 18.22
CA SER A 130 -8.67 -19.99 17.99
C SER A 130 -10.05 -20.66 17.84
N GLY A 131 -10.74 -20.39 16.73
CA GLY A 131 -12.08 -20.90 16.45
C GLY A 131 -12.37 -21.14 14.97
N SER A 132 -13.50 -21.79 14.67
CA SER A 132 -13.92 -22.19 13.31
C SER A 132 -14.71 -21.13 12.54
N LYS A 133 -15.26 -20.13 13.23
CA LYS A 133 -15.63 -18.83 12.61
C LYS A 133 -14.36 -18.01 12.38
N SER A 134 -14.44 -16.88 11.70
CA SER A 134 -13.39 -15.85 11.69
C SER A 134 -14.04 -14.51 11.36
N PRO A 135 -13.57 -13.36 11.89
CA PRO A 135 -14.01 -12.06 11.39
C PRO A 135 -13.63 -11.92 9.91
N LYS A 136 -14.52 -11.37 9.06
CA LYS A 136 -14.26 -11.23 7.62
C LYS A 136 -13.20 -10.14 7.34
N VAL A 137 -13.29 -9.03 8.06
CA VAL A 137 -12.31 -7.93 8.08
C VAL A 137 -11.71 -7.81 9.49
N VAL A 138 -10.41 -7.50 9.58
CA VAL A 138 -9.73 -7.22 10.86
C VAL A 138 -9.05 -5.85 10.79
N ILE A 139 -9.32 -4.98 11.76
CA ILE A 139 -8.64 -3.70 11.91
C ILE A 139 -7.29 -3.93 12.58
N VAL A 140 -6.23 -3.33 12.06
CA VAL A 140 -4.85 -3.47 12.52
C VAL A 140 -4.31 -2.08 12.91
N THR A 141 -3.77 -1.93 14.11
CA THR A 141 -3.20 -0.65 14.58
C THR A 141 -1.95 -0.91 15.44
N VAL A 142 -0.85 -0.19 15.18
CA VAL A 142 0.29 -0.14 16.11
C VAL A 142 0.05 0.94 17.17
N ILE A 143 0.37 0.65 18.43
CA ILE A 143 0.33 1.62 19.54
C ILE A 143 1.75 2.01 19.97
N ASP A 144 2.03 3.32 20.03
CA ASP A 144 3.29 3.85 20.55
C ASP A 144 3.09 4.39 21.98
N ASP A 145 3.19 3.49 22.96
CA ASP A 145 3.03 3.81 24.39
C ASP A 145 4.24 4.55 24.99
N ALA A 146 5.29 4.79 24.19
CA ALA A 146 6.43 5.64 24.57
C ALA A 146 6.19 7.11 24.17
N ARG A 147 5.51 7.37 23.03
CA ARG A 147 5.17 8.73 22.58
C ARG A 147 3.80 9.22 23.06
N TYR A 148 2.82 8.34 23.28
CA TYR A 148 1.44 8.73 23.57
C TYR A 148 0.95 8.26 24.95
N PRO A 149 0.20 9.08 25.71
CA PRO A 149 -0.24 8.74 27.06
C PRO A 149 -1.40 7.74 27.05
N ASN A 150 -1.48 6.89 28.09
CA ASN A 150 -2.47 5.81 28.22
C ASN A 150 -3.93 6.24 27.99
N GLU A 151 -4.33 7.47 28.35
CA GLU A 151 -5.68 8.01 28.08
C GLU A 151 -5.96 8.18 26.57
N TYR A 152 -4.98 8.65 25.81
CA TYR A 152 -5.08 8.76 24.35
C TYR A 152 -5.16 7.36 23.73
N THR A 153 -4.27 6.46 24.14
CA THR A 153 -4.25 5.06 23.68
C THR A 153 -5.59 4.36 23.94
N ALA A 154 -6.14 4.49 25.16
CA ALA A 154 -7.44 3.92 25.50
C ALA A 154 -8.58 4.44 24.60
N LYS A 155 -8.55 5.73 24.23
CA LYS A 155 -9.51 6.35 23.31
C LYS A 155 -9.37 5.86 21.86
N ILE A 156 -8.14 5.70 21.36
CA ILE A 156 -7.90 5.08 20.05
C ILE A 156 -8.47 3.66 20.02
N LEU A 157 -8.23 2.87 21.07
CA LEU A 157 -8.76 1.51 21.19
C LEU A 157 -10.28 1.47 21.35
N GLU A 158 -10.88 2.37 22.14
CA GLU A 158 -12.34 2.58 22.22
C GLU A 158 -12.92 2.79 20.81
N ASN A 159 -12.31 3.65 20.00
CA ASN A 159 -12.79 3.96 18.65
C ASN A 159 -12.66 2.80 17.66
N ARG A 160 -11.56 2.03 17.67
CA ARG A 160 -11.46 0.81 16.84
C ARG A 160 -12.53 -0.21 17.25
N LEU A 161 -12.74 -0.39 18.55
CA LEU A 161 -13.70 -1.35 19.10
C LEU A 161 -15.17 -0.90 18.97
N GLU A 162 -15.47 0.39 19.00
CA GLU A 162 -16.81 0.94 18.67
C GLU A 162 -17.18 0.59 17.22
N TYR A 163 -16.28 0.86 16.28
CA TYR A 163 -16.50 0.57 14.86
C TYR A 163 -16.57 -0.94 14.58
N ALA A 164 -15.58 -1.71 15.06
CA ALA A 164 -15.51 -3.15 14.79
C ALA A 164 -16.73 -3.93 15.29
N ARG A 165 -17.23 -3.61 16.50
CA ARG A 165 -18.47 -4.20 17.05
C ARG A 165 -19.73 -3.86 16.24
N ALA A 166 -19.75 -2.74 15.52
CA ALA A 166 -20.89 -2.34 14.71
C ALA A 166 -20.95 -3.06 13.35
N HIS A 167 -19.81 -3.55 12.85
CA HIS A 167 -19.67 -4.23 11.55
C HIS A 167 -19.30 -5.72 11.65
N ASP A 168 -19.18 -6.30 12.87
CA ASP A 168 -18.72 -7.68 13.14
C ASP A 168 -17.29 -7.98 12.63
N TYR A 169 -16.43 -6.96 12.67
CA TYR A 169 -15.00 -7.01 12.32
C TYR A 169 -14.14 -7.37 13.54
N GLY A 170 -12.92 -7.89 13.32
CA GLY A 170 -11.94 -8.10 14.39
C GLY A 170 -11.06 -6.88 14.65
N VAL A 171 -10.31 -6.86 15.76
CA VAL A 171 -9.27 -5.86 16.05
C VAL A 171 -7.98 -6.56 16.51
N PHE A 172 -6.85 -6.15 15.92
CA PHE A 172 -5.50 -6.64 16.22
C PHE A 172 -4.57 -5.46 16.51
N VAL A 173 -3.87 -5.49 17.64
CA VAL A 173 -3.10 -4.35 18.13
C VAL A 173 -1.83 -4.82 18.83
N ARG A 174 -0.67 -4.36 18.36
CA ARG A 174 0.63 -4.61 18.99
C ARG A 174 1.30 -3.26 19.30
N PHE A 175 2.32 -3.24 20.16
CA PHE A 175 3.05 -2.00 20.44
C PHE A 175 4.17 -1.77 19.42
N THR A 176 4.52 -0.51 19.15
CA THR A 176 5.68 -0.17 18.31
C THR A 176 6.94 -0.90 18.77
N LYS A 177 7.19 -0.91 20.09
CA LYS A 177 8.37 -1.52 20.72
C LYS A 177 8.52 -3.03 20.50
N ASP A 178 7.44 -3.74 20.16
CA ASP A 178 7.52 -5.16 19.82
C ASP A 178 8.37 -5.34 18.54
N PHE A 179 8.19 -4.47 17.56
CA PHE A 179 8.93 -4.47 16.30
C PHE A 179 10.28 -3.75 16.37
N LEU A 180 10.77 -3.41 17.57
CA LEU A 180 12.06 -2.73 17.77
C LEU A 180 13.24 -3.39 17.04
N PRO A 181 13.39 -4.74 16.98
CA PRO A 181 14.44 -5.36 16.17
C PRO A 181 14.35 -4.99 14.68
N ILE A 182 13.13 -4.90 14.13
CA ILE A 182 12.89 -4.62 12.72
C ILE A 182 13.34 -3.21 12.33
N TYR A 183 12.97 -2.18 13.10
CA TYR A 183 13.35 -0.80 12.77
C TYR A 183 14.69 -0.35 13.34
N LYS A 184 15.19 -0.90 14.45
CA LYS A 184 16.52 -0.55 14.98
C LYS A 184 17.66 -0.87 14.00
N GLU A 185 17.46 -1.92 13.20
CA GLU A 185 18.32 -2.35 12.10
C GLU A 185 18.11 -1.60 10.79
N SER A 186 17.01 -0.86 10.61
CA SER A 186 16.70 -0.20 9.34
C SER A 186 17.54 1.04 9.13
N ASN A 187 17.74 1.42 7.87
CA ASN A 187 18.11 2.78 7.52
C ASN A 187 17.02 3.76 8.02
N GLY A 188 17.43 4.96 8.43
CA GLY A 188 16.58 5.96 9.10
C GLY A 188 16.03 5.57 10.49
N ARG A 189 16.03 4.27 10.85
CA ARG A 189 15.42 3.69 12.06
C ARG A 189 13.94 4.04 12.28
N SER A 190 13.19 4.27 11.21
CA SER A 190 11.80 4.72 11.29
C SER A 190 10.88 3.72 12.01
N PRO A 191 10.13 4.15 13.03
CA PRO A 191 9.06 3.33 13.61
C PRO A 191 7.98 2.88 12.62
N THR A 192 7.86 3.49 11.43
CA THR A 192 6.84 3.10 10.43
C THR A 192 7.00 1.66 9.95
N TRP A 193 8.20 1.08 10.00
CA TRP A 193 8.42 -0.36 9.76
C TRP A 193 7.62 -1.28 10.70
N ALA A 194 7.19 -0.80 11.88
CA ALA A 194 6.31 -1.55 12.78
C ALA A 194 4.94 -1.85 12.14
N GLN A 195 4.41 -0.97 11.27
CA GLN A 195 3.14 -1.22 10.59
C GLN A 195 3.24 -2.39 9.59
N VAL A 196 4.42 -2.56 8.98
CA VAL A 196 4.71 -3.66 8.06
C VAL A 196 4.82 -4.97 8.85
N GLY A 197 5.48 -4.91 10.02
CA GLY A 197 5.56 -6.02 10.98
C GLY A 197 4.19 -6.51 11.47
N ILE A 198 3.36 -5.60 12.00
CA ILE A 198 2.02 -5.98 12.50
C ILE A 198 1.10 -6.49 11.40
N SER A 199 1.14 -5.92 10.19
CA SER A 199 0.30 -6.38 9.08
C SER A 199 0.71 -7.77 8.60
N ARG A 200 2.02 -8.07 8.62
CA ARG A 200 2.56 -9.42 8.40
C ARG A 200 2.18 -10.41 9.51
N GLU A 201 2.17 -9.99 10.78
CA GLU A 201 1.68 -10.83 11.88
C GLU A 201 0.16 -11.07 11.81
N ALA A 202 -0.64 -10.07 11.38
CA ALA A 202 -2.10 -10.17 11.31
C ALA A 202 -2.54 -11.31 10.37
N LEU A 203 -1.82 -11.50 9.26
CA LEU A 203 -2.01 -12.58 8.28
C LEU A 203 -1.75 -14.00 8.83
N GLU A 204 -1.02 -14.11 9.95
CA GLU A 204 -0.79 -15.38 10.66
C GLU A 204 -1.70 -15.52 11.89
N ALA A 205 -2.02 -14.41 12.57
CA ALA A 205 -2.93 -14.39 13.71
C ALA A 205 -4.40 -14.63 13.32
N PHE A 206 -4.79 -14.25 12.10
CA PHE A 206 -6.15 -14.43 11.56
C PHE A 206 -6.11 -15.12 10.19
N PRO A 207 -5.66 -16.38 10.10
CA PRO A 207 -5.42 -17.06 8.82
C PRO A 207 -6.71 -17.30 8.01
N ASN A 208 -7.88 -17.18 8.66
CA ASN A 208 -9.21 -17.34 8.07
C ASN A 208 -9.95 -15.99 7.81
N ALA A 209 -9.37 -14.84 8.18
CA ALA A 209 -9.90 -13.54 7.79
C ALA A 209 -9.68 -13.31 6.28
N LYS A 210 -10.54 -12.53 5.62
CA LYS A 210 -10.43 -12.28 4.18
C LYS A 210 -9.64 -11.02 3.85
N HIS A 211 -9.85 -9.97 4.65
CA HIS A 211 -9.19 -8.69 4.47
C HIS A 211 -8.78 -8.09 5.82
N PHE A 212 -7.86 -7.15 5.76
CA PHE A 212 -7.34 -6.41 6.89
C PHE A 212 -7.36 -4.92 6.57
N TRP A 213 -7.56 -4.09 7.56
CA TRP A 213 -7.48 -2.63 7.45
C TRP A 213 -6.45 -2.13 8.44
N TYR A 214 -5.26 -1.76 7.95
CA TYR A 214 -4.33 -0.98 8.76
C TYR A 214 -4.88 0.44 8.90
N LEU A 215 -4.98 0.92 10.14
CA LEU A 215 -5.30 2.29 10.46
C LEU A 215 -4.38 2.77 11.60
N ASP A 216 -3.52 3.73 11.32
CA ASP A 216 -2.55 4.25 12.28
C ASP A 216 -3.21 4.84 13.53
N GLN A 217 -2.55 4.77 14.68
CA GLN A 217 -3.07 5.35 15.93
C GLN A 217 -3.33 6.87 15.82
N THR A 218 -2.62 7.58 14.93
CA THR A 218 -2.84 9.00 14.61
C THR A 218 -4.13 9.30 13.84
N ALA A 219 -5.00 8.30 13.66
CA ALA A 219 -6.31 8.43 13.04
C ALA A 219 -7.48 8.17 14.02
N ILE A 220 -8.57 8.93 13.86
CA ILE A 220 -9.90 8.61 14.43
C ILE A 220 -10.84 8.19 13.31
N ILE A 221 -11.61 7.13 13.52
CA ILE A 221 -12.78 6.78 12.70
C ILE A 221 -13.91 7.76 13.06
N MET A 222 -14.23 8.67 12.13
CA MET A 222 -15.12 9.81 12.35
C MET A 222 -16.56 9.51 11.92
N ASN A 223 -16.75 8.83 10.78
CA ASN A 223 -18.06 8.39 10.30
C ASN A 223 -18.17 6.86 10.39
N PRO A 224 -18.70 6.30 11.49
CA PRO A 224 -18.78 4.85 11.68
C PRO A 224 -19.84 4.16 10.80
N LEU A 225 -20.67 4.92 10.05
CA LEU A 225 -21.68 4.36 9.14
C LEU A 225 -21.09 3.90 7.80
N VAL A 226 -19.83 4.27 7.50
CA VAL A 226 -19.11 3.75 6.34
C VAL A 226 -18.82 2.27 6.55
N ASP A 227 -19.22 1.46 5.58
CA ASP A 227 -18.95 0.02 5.51
C ASP A 227 -17.76 -0.22 4.56
N ILE A 228 -16.66 -0.78 5.07
CA ILE A 228 -15.46 -1.09 4.28
C ILE A 228 -15.73 -2.14 3.19
N GLU A 229 -16.56 -3.14 3.48
CA GLU A 229 -16.87 -4.19 2.51
C GLU A 229 -17.62 -3.62 1.31
N LYS A 230 -18.54 -2.70 1.54
CA LYS A 230 -19.29 -2.01 0.49
C LYS A 230 -18.47 -0.92 -0.21
N GLU A 231 -17.76 -0.07 0.52
CA GLU A 231 -17.16 1.13 -0.06
C GLU A 231 -15.78 0.92 -0.68
N PHE A 232 -15.01 -0.07 -0.23
CA PHE A 232 -13.64 -0.30 -0.69
C PHE A 232 -13.38 -1.70 -1.23
N LEU A 233 -14.09 -2.73 -0.76
CA LEU A 233 -13.90 -4.12 -1.22
C LEU A 233 -14.91 -4.56 -2.30
N ASP A 234 -15.94 -3.77 -2.59
CA ASP A 234 -16.77 -3.99 -3.78
C ASP A 234 -16.05 -3.49 -5.05
N PRO A 235 -15.88 -4.35 -6.09
CA PRO A 235 -15.15 -4.00 -7.30
C PRO A 235 -15.65 -2.75 -8.03
N ALA A 236 -16.97 -2.50 -8.05
CA ALA A 236 -17.55 -1.36 -8.77
C ALA A 236 -17.39 -0.05 -7.98
N HIS A 237 -17.55 -0.10 -6.66
CA HIS A 237 -17.26 1.05 -5.80
C HIS A 237 -15.75 1.38 -5.81
N LEU A 238 -14.87 0.38 -5.87
CA LEU A 238 -13.43 0.57 -5.93
C LEU A 238 -12.95 1.15 -7.28
N GLU A 239 -13.49 0.70 -8.42
CA GLU A 239 -13.14 1.28 -9.73
C GLU A 239 -13.43 2.79 -9.76
N SER A 240 -14.58 3.21 -9.20
CA SER A 240 -14.98 4.62 -9.14
C SER A 240 -14.08 5.50 -8.25
N LYS A 241 -13.33 4.91 -7.33
CA LYS A 241 -12.45 5.59 -6.35
C LYS A 241 -10.97 5.57 -6.73
N THR A 242 -10.57 4.77 -7.73
CA THR A 242 -9.17 4.50 -8.06
C THR A 242 -8.59 5.57 -8.98
N LEU A 243 -7.43 6.12 -8.63
CA LEU A 243 -6.78 7.26 -9.30
C LEU A 243 -6.03 6.85 -10.59
N VAL A 244 -6.72 6.21 -11.54
CA VAL A 244 -6.14 5.68 -12.78
C VAL A 244 -5.33 6.75 -13.54
N ASN A 245 -4.11 6.39 -13.98
CA ASN A 245 -3.14 7.26 -14.66
C ASN A 245 -2.61 8.45 -13.84
N ALA A 246 -3.01 8.65 -12.59
CA ALA A 246 -2.42 9.66 -11.72
C ALA A 246 -0.95 9.34 -11.42
N ARG A 247 -0.12 10.35 -11.17
CA ARG A 247 1.23 10.15 -10.65
C ARG A 247 1.18 9.53 -9.25
N VAL A 248 2.06 8.58 -8.98
CA VAL A 248 2.21 7.98 -7.63
C VAL A 248 3.02 8.91 -6.70
N VAL A 249 3.90 9.74 -7.26
CA VAL A 249 4.71 10.76 -6.56
C VAL A 249 4.49 12.10 -7.26
N ARG A 250 4.17 13.18 -6.53
CA ARG A 250 3.74 14.44 -7.18
C ARG A 250 4.77 14.99 -8.16
N ASP A 251 6.05 14.92 -7.82
CA ASP A 251 7.19 15.47 -8.58
C ASP A 251 7.85 14.46 -9.55
N SER A 252 7.21 13.33 -9.87
CA SER A 252 7.76 12.34 -10.81
C SER A 252 6.69 11.72 -11.72
N ASP A 253 6.81 11.95 -13.04
CA ASP A 253 5.99 11.28 -14.06
C ASP A 253 6.44 9.84 -14.38
N VAL A 254 7.49 9.32 -13.73
CA VAL A 254 8.05 7.97 -13.96
C VAL A 254 7.08 6.86 -13.55
N ILE A 255 6.25 7.10 -12.52
CA ILE A 255 5.31 6.10 -11.98
C ILE A 255 3.90 6.65 -12.05
N LYS A 256 3.01 5.90 -12.70
CA LYS A 256 1.58 6.22 -12.77
C LYS A 256 0.77 5.01 -12.31
N VAL A 257 -0.35 5.29 -11.63
CA VAL A 257 -1.29 4.28 -11.18
C VAL A 257 -1.83 3.55 -12.41
N LEU A 258 -1.54 2.25 -12.51
CA LEU A 258 -1.99 1.41 -13.61
C LEU A 258 -3.51 1.23 -13.58
N LYS A 259 -4.15 1.04 -14.74
CA LYS A 259 -5.50 0.45 -14.76
C LYS A 259 -5.36 -1.07 -14.60
N ASN A 260 -5.92 -1.60 -13.51
CA ASN A 260 -6.07 -3.02 -13.23
C ASN A 260 -7.54 -3.46 -13.28
N ASP A 261 -7.80 -4.76 -13.14
CA ASP A 261 -9.14 -5.27 -12.83
C ASP A 261 -9.38 -5.00 -11.32
N PRO A 262 -10.45 -4.31 -10.92
CA PRO A 262 -10.77 -4.10 -9.51
C PRO A 262 -10.93 -5.40 -8.70
N LYS A 263 -11.15 -6.55 -9.37
CA LYS A 263 -11.19 -7.88 -8.75
C LYS A 263 -9.83 -8.51 -8.48
N SER A 264 -8.76 -7.99 -9.09
CA SER A 264 -7.37 -8.39 -8.81
C SER A 264 -6.65 -7.40 -7.90
N VAL A 265 -7.39 -6.54 -7.18
CA VAL A 265 -6.82 -5.64 -6.20
C VAL A 265 -6.67 -6.35 -4.86
N ASP A 266 -5.43 -6.44 -4.40
CA ASP A 266 -5.05 -7.09 -3.16
C ASP A 266 -4.48 -6.10 -2.12
N LEU A 267 -4.10 -4.90 -2.55
CA LEU A 267 -3.75 -3.75 -1.70
C LEU A 267 -4.52 -2.50 -2.16
N ILE A 268 -5.16 -1.79 -1.23
CA ILE A 268 -5.74 -0.47 -1.45
C ILE A 268 -4.99 0.52 -0.55
N ILE A 269 -4.30 1.49 -1.15
CA ILE A 269 -3.46 2.45 -0.43
C ILE A 269 -3.80 3.90 -0.82
N THR A 270 -3.61 4.83 0.11
CA THR A 270 -3.85 6.26 -0.08
C THR A 270 -2.69 6.99 -0.76
N ARG A 271 -3.01 8.10 -1.44
CA ARG A 271 -2.04 9.07 -1.98
C ARG A 271 -2.41 10.50 -1.57
N ASP A 272 -1.42 11.22 -1.05
CA ASP A 272 -1.48 12.64 -0.67
C ASP A 272 -0.76 13.55 -1.67
N ASP A 273 -0.45 14.79 -1.28
CA ASP A 273 0.25 15.78 -2.11
C ASP A 273 1.76 15.53 -2.25
N ILE A 274 2.34 14.58 -1.51
CA ILE A 274 3.75 14.19 -1.62
C ILE A 274 3.86 12.89 -2.42
N GLY A 275 3.16 11.84 -1.98
CA GLY A 275 3.22 10.51 -2.59
C GLY A 275 2.24 9.52 -1.97
N LEU A 276 2.69 8.27 -1.78
CA LEU A 276 1.91 7.24 -1.11
C LEU A 276 1.90 7.45 0.40
N SER A 277 0.71 7.29 0.99
CA SER A 277 0.51 7.38 2.44
C SER A 277 0.05 6.04 3.00
N THR A 278 0.67 5.63 4.10
CA THR A 278 0.47 4.37 4.82
C THR A 278 -0.41 4.52 6.06
N LEU A 279 -0.85 5.74 6.40
CA LEU A 279 -1.67 6.04 7.58
C LEU A 279 -3.00 5.26 7.60
N SER A 280 -3.51 4.88 6.42
CA SER A 280 -4.57 3.88 6.27
C SER A 280 -4.39 3.09 4.97
N TYR A 281 -4.39 1.77 5.04
CA TYR A 281 -4.43 0.89 3.86
C TYR A 281 -5.21 -0.41 4.15
N ILE A 282 -5.82 -0.98 3.11
CA ILE A 282 -6.62 -2.21 3.20
C ILE A 282 -5.92 -3.29 2.37
N PHE A 283 -5.82 -4.52 2.86
CA PHE A 283 -5.13 -5.61 2.18
C PHE A 283 -5.83 -6.97 2.32
N SER A 284 -5.70 -7.82 1.30
CA SER A 284 -6.34 -9.14 1.22
C SER A 284 -5.47 -10.25 1.82
N ASN A 285 -6.10 -11.29 2.36
CA ASN A 285 -5.40 -12.48 2.87
C ASN A 285 -5.14 -13.49 1.75
N ASN A 286 -4.00 -13.35 1.07
CA ASN A 286 -3.57 -14.28 0.04
C ASN A 286 -2.05 -14.34 -0.11
N TYR A 287 -1.59 -15.20 -1.02
CA TYR A 287 -0.18 -15.43 -1.26
C TYR A 287 0.58 -14.19 -1.77
N HIS A 288 -0.05 -13.37 -2.62
CA HIS A 288 0.56 -12.16 -3.18
C HIS A 288 0.90 -11.16 -2.08
N VAL A 289 -0.06 -10.85 -1.21
CA VAL A 289 0.12 -9.93 -0.09
C VAL A 289 1.11 -10.46 0.95
N LYS A 290 1.08 -11.77 1.24
CA LYS A 290 2.09 -12.41 2.10
C LYS A 290 3.50 -12.25 1.51
N ALA A 291 3.70 -12.54 0.22
CA ALA A 291 4.98 -12.34 -0.46
C ALA A 291 5.42 -10.87 -0.51
N MET A 292 4.47 -9.93 -0.68
CA MET A 292 4.72 -8.49 -0.64
C MET A 292 5.25 -8.05 0.73
N PHE A 293 4.63 -8.46 1.83
CA PHE A 293 5.10 -8.10 3.18
C PHE A 293 6.44 -8.73 3.54
N GLU A 294 6.71 -9.98 3.15
CA GLU A 294 8.05 -10.58 3.32
C GLU A 294 9.11 -9.82 2.50
N THR A 295 8.79 -9.43 1.26
CA THR A 295 9.67 -8.59 0.42
C THR A 295 9.90 -7.21 1.03
N TRP A 296 8.90 -6.65 1.70
CA TRP A 296 8.98 -5.33 2.34
C TRP A 296 9.86 -5.38 3.60
N LEU A 297 9.74 -6.46 4.40
CA LEU A 297 10.51 -6.69 5.63
C LEU A 297 11.93 -7.23 5.41
N GLU A 298 12.29 -7.64 4.19
CA GLU A 298 13.61 -8.16 3.86
C GLU A 298 14.73 -7.17 4.28
N PRO A 299 15.81 -7.62 4.97
CA PRO A 299 16.91 -6.76 5.37
C PRO A 299 17.47 -5.89 4.23
N LEU A 300 17.49 -6.37 2.99
CA LEU A 300 17.96 -5.59 1.83
C LEU A 300 17.10 -4.34 1.57
N TYR A 301 15.77 -4.43 1.74
CA TYR A 301 14.88 -3.27 1.69
C TYR A 301 15.05 -2.41 2.94
N ARG A 302 15.00 -2.99 4.14
CA ARG A 302 15.12 -2.23 5.40
C ARG A 302 16.42 -1.45 5.54
N GLN A 303 17.54 -1.96 5.02
CA GLN A 303 18.87 -1.37 5.18
C GLN A 303 19.30 -0.48 3.99
N TYR A 304 18.47 -0.33 2.95
CA TYR A 304 18.84 0.45 1.78
C TYR A 304 18.97 1.94 2.10
N GLN A 305 20.14 2.52 1.80
CA GLN A 305 20.56 3.86 2.23
C GLN A 305 19.63 5.02 1.81
N HIS A 306 18.79 4.81 0.79
CA HIS A 306 17.86 5.83 0.29
C HIS A 306 16.43 5.70 0.85
N PHE A 307 16.06 4.58 1.49
CA PHE A 307 14.75 4.46 2.17
C PHE A 307 14.92 4.86 3.63
N ARG A 308 14.29 5.97 4.04
CA ARG A 308 14.34 6.48 5.41
C ARG A 308 13.29 5.82 6.30
N ASN A 309 12.24 5.30 5.67
CA ASN A 309 11.03 4.77 6.28
C ASN A 309 10.47 3.61 5.43
N SER A 310 9.36 3.00 5.85
CA SER A 310 8.70 1.93 5.07
C SER A 310 8.02 2.45 3.79
N GLU A 311 7.65 3.72 3.77
CA GLU A 311 6.91 4.41 2.70
C GLU A 311 7.78 4.53 1.43
N ASP A 312 9.03 4.99 1.58
CA ASP A 312 10.05 5.06 0.53
C ASP A 312 10.31 3.67 -0.08
N ALA A 313 10.34 2.64 0.78
CA ALA A 313 10.57 1.25 0.39
C ALA A 313 9.39 0.67 -0.40
N LEU A 314 8.14 0.94 0.01
CA LEU A 314 6.95 0.55 -0.74
C LEU A 314 6.87 1.27 -2.09
N LEU A 315 7.16 2.58 -2.10
CA LEU A 315 7.20 3.37 -3.32
C LEU A 315 8.18 2.77 -4.34
N HIS A 316 9.39 2.39 -3.89
CA HIS A 316 10.35 1.69 -4.74
C HIS A 316 9.84 0.31 -5.19
N MET A 317 9.23 -0.46 -4.29
CA MET A 317 8.66 -1.77 -4.61
C MET A 317 7.61 -1.67 -5.72
N LEU A 318 6.67 -0.72 -5.61
CA LEU A 318 5.63 -0.48 -6.61
C LEU A 318 6.17 0.17 -7.90
N GLN A 319 7.32 0.85 -7.84
CA GLN A 319 8.02 1.36 -9.03
C GLN A 319 8.63 0.25 -9.88
N TRP A 320 9.36 -0.69 -9.25
CA TRP A 320 10.26 -1.61 -9.96
C TRP A 320 9.72 -3.05 -10.07
N HIS A 321 8.65 -3.39 -9.36
CA HIS A 321 8.04 -4.72 -9.40
C HIS A 321 6.58 -4.63 -9.85
N THR A 322 6.35 -4.73 -11.17
CA THR A 322 5.02 -4.66 -11.81
C THR A 322 3.99 -5.56 -11.15
N ILE A 323 4.40 -6.75 -10.65
CA ILE A 323 3.55 -7.71 -9.95
C ILE A 323 2.85 -7.12 -8.72
N TYR A 324 3.46 -6.18 -7.99
CA TYR A 324 2.84 -5.57 -6.81
C TYR A 324 1.92 -4.41 -7.20
N ILE A 325 2.36 -3.53 -8.13
CA ILE A 325 1.53 -2.39 -8.57
C ILE A 325 0.33 -2.80 -9.41
N SER A 326 0.37 -3.89 -10.19
CA SER A 326 -0.83 -4.38 -10.91
C SER A 326 -1.93 -4.89 -9.98
N HIS A 327 -1.58 -5.28 -8.75
CA HIS A 327 -2.52 -5.70 -7.70
C HIS A 327 -2.81 -4.58 -6.67
N THR A 328 -2.33 -3.36 -6.91
CA THR A 328 -2.53 -2.21 -6.01
C THR A 328 -3.54 -1.23 -6.61
N ALA A 329 -4.59 -0.88 -5.87
CA ALA A 329 -5.39 0.32 -6.13
C ALA A 329 -4.86 1.49 -5.31
N VAL A 330 -4.69 2.64 -5.95
CA VAL A 330 -4.30 3.89 -5.29
C VAL A 330 -5.50 4.83 -5.28
N VAL A 331 -5.91 5.26 -4.09
CA VAL A 331 -7.08 6.14 -3.86
C VAL A 331 -6.64 7.47 -3.25
N SER A 332 -7.50 8.49 -3.27
CA SER A 332 -7.20 9.75 -2.56
C SER A 332 -7.13 9.52 -1.05
N THR A 333 -6.14 10.13 -0.38
CA THR A 333 -6.06 10.19 1.09
C THR A 333 -7.36 10.63 1.74
N LYS A 334 -8.15 11.52 1.12
CA LYS A 334 -9.47 11.95 1.64
C LYS A 334 -10.56 10.86 1.73
N LEU A 335 -10.34 9.67 1.16
CA LEU A 335 -11.30 8.56 1.26
C LEU A 335 -11.07 7.64 2.46
N LEU A 336 -9.82 7.51 2.93
CA LEU A 336 -9.43 6.55 3.98
C LEU A 336 -8.62 7.18 5.13
N ALA A 337 -8.11 8.41 4.96
CA ALA A 337 -7.18 9.07 5.88
C ALA A 337 -7.22 10.62 5.76
N SER A 338 -8.40 11.26 5.76
CA SER A 338 -8.50 12.71 5.54
C SER A 338 -7.66 13.53 6.53
N GLN A 339 -6.90 14.51 6.03
CA GLN A 339 -5.98 15.31 6.84
C GLN A 339 -6.75 16.35 7.66
N ALA A 340 -6.77 16.19 8.99
CA ALA A 340 -7.43 17.13 9.90
C ALA A 340 -6.68 18.47 10.04
N GLU A 341 -5.38 18.43 9.78
CA GLU A 341 -4.51 19.57 9.50
C GLU A 341 -3.94 19.34 8.09
N PRO A 342 -4.64 19.77 7.03
CA PRO A 342 -4.17 19.63 5.66
C PRO A 342 -2.95 20.53 5.42
N ALA A 343 -2.03 20.08 4.57
CA ALA A 343 -0.87 20.89 4.19
C ALA A 343 -1.29 22.23 3.57
N ASP A 344 -0.62 23.33 3.97
CA ASP A 344 -0.79 24.65 3.34
C ASP A 344 -0.29 24.58 1.88
N GLY A 345 -1.23 24.50 0.94
CA GLY A 345 -0.91 24.33 -0.48
C GLY A 345 -2.15 24.21 -1.38
N PRO A 346 -1.96 24.04 -2.70
CA PRO A 346 -3.06 24.02 -3.67
C PRO A 346 -4.00 22.82 -3.52
N PHE A 347 -3.53 21.71 -2.93
CA PHE A 347 -4.33 20.49 -2.71
C PHE A 347 -5.00 20.44 -1.33
N ARG A 348 -4.89 21.52 -0.53
CA ARG A 348 -5.45 21.58 0.83
C ARG A 348 -6.92 21.14 0.86
N ASP A 349 -7.73 21.65 -0.05
CA ASP A 349 -9.18 21.38 -0.09
C ASP A 349 -9.51 19.99 -0.65
N GLU A 350 -8.59 19.34 -1.38
CA GLU A 350 -8.72 17.95 -1.84
C GLU A 350 -8.36 16.92 -0.76
N LEU A 351 -7.59 17.32 0.26
CA LEU A 351 -7.05 16.44 1.31
C LEU A 351 -7.64 16.71 2.71
N ALA A 352 -8.16 17.92 2.94
CA ALA A 352 -8.75 18.35 4.21
C ALA A 352 -9.88 17.43 4.68
N TYR A 353 -9.90 17.13 5.97
CA TYR A 353 -11.05 16.57 6.64
C TYR A 353 -12.27 17.51 6.54
N THR A 354 -13.40 16.95 6.11
CA THR A 354 -14.71 17.60 6.19
C THR A 354 -15.69 16.75 6.99
N ASP A 355 -16.66 17.38 7.65
CA ASP A 355 -17.65 16.66 8.46
C ASP A 355 -18.45 15.66 7.63
N GLY A 356 -18.34 14.39 8.00
CA GLY A 356 -18.91 13.25 7.27
C GLY A 356 -17.88 12.32 6.62
N ASP A 357 -16.61 12.76 6.50
CA ASP A 357 -15.50 11.91 6.05
C ASP A 357 -15.33 10.67 6.94
N PHE A 358 -14.81 9.58 6.37
CA PHE A 358 -14.70 8.30 7.06
C PHE A 358 -13.79 8.37 8.29
N THR A 359 -12.59 8.93 8.12
CA THR A 359 -11.55 9.06 9.14
C THR A 359 -10.98 10.48 9.15
N ALA A 360 -10.32 10.83 10.25
CA ALA A 360 -9.49 12.03 10.37
C ALA A 360 -8.11 11.63 10.90
N VAL A 361 -7.04 11.95 10.15
CA VAL A 361 -5.64 11.80 10.58
C VAL A 361 -5.05 13.14 10.98
N PHE A 362 -4.14 13.15 11.95
CA PHE A 362 -3.54 14.37 12.50
C PHE A 362 -2.06 14.15 12.84
N ASN A 363 -1.21 15.16 12.64
CA ASN A 363 0.23 15.02 12.86
C ASN A 363 0.68 15.79 14.12
N CYS A 364 1.04 15.05 15.18
CA CYS A 364 1.48 15.64 16.44
C CYS A 364 2.97 16.04 16.50
N ASP A 365 3.78 15.77 15.47
CA ASP A 365 5.24 15.91 15.51
C ASP A 365 5.72 17.36 15.69
N TYR A 366 4.94 18.35 15.22
CA TYR A 366 5.33 19.77 15.23
C TYR A 366 4.76 20.58 16.40
N ASN A 367 3.54 20.27 16.87
CA ASN A 367 2.89 21.01 17.96
C ASN A 367 1.96 20.09 18.77
N THR A 368 2.53 19.50 19.83
CA THR A 368 1.83 18.54 20.69
C THR A 368 0.58 19.12 21.36
N GLU A 369 0.55 20.42 21.68
CA GLU A 369 -0.59 21.03 22.38
C GLU A 369 -1.74 21.37 21.43
N ALA A 370 -1.44 21.88 20.23
CA ALA A 370 -2.44 22.01 19.18
C ALA A 370 -3.01 20.64 18.80
N CYS A 371 -2.15 19.62 18.65
CA CYS A 371 -2.58 18.26 18.32
C CYS A 371 -3.49 17.65 19.40
N LYS A 372 -3.23 17.88 20.70
CA LYS A 372 -4.17 17.50 21.78
C LYS A 372 -5.51 18.19 21.64
N GLN A 373 -5.55 19.49 21.36
CA GLN A 373 -6.80 20.25 21.23
C GLN A 373 -7.60 19.79 20.00
N LEU A 374 -6.91 19.54 18.89
CA LEU A 374 -7.47 18.95 17.68
C LEU A 374 -8.03 17.54 17.95
N PHE A 375 -7.25 16.67 18.59
CA PHE A 375 -7.69 15.34 18.98
C PHE A 375 -8.95 15.40 19.87
N GLN A 376 -8.98 16.26 20.89
CA GLN A 376 -10.15 16.39 21.76
C GLN A 376 -11.36 17.03 21.04
N ARG A 377 -11.15 17.84 20.00
CA ARG A 377 -12.21 18.34 19.10
C ARG A 377 -12.81 17.19 18.27
N LEU A 378 -11.97 16.46 17.54
CA LEU A 378 -12.37 15.30 16.73
C LEU A 378 -13.03 14.21 17.59
N TRP A 379 -12.44 13.90 18.74
CA TRP A 379 -12.94 12.91 19.71
C TRP A 379 -14.36 13.18 20.18
N LYS A 380 -14.72 14.46 20.36
CA LYS A 380 -16.07 14.92 20.73
C LYS A 380 -17.02 14.99 19.53
N GLY A 381 -16.50 15.35 18.35
CA GLY A 381 -17.28 15.48 17.11
C GLY A 381 -17.55 14.17 16.37
N ARG A 382 -16.81 13.08 16.64
CA ARG A 382 -16.98 11.80 15.95
C ARG A 382 -18.41 11.28 16.05
N GLY A 383 -18.89 10.68 14.96
CA GLY A 383 -20.10 9.89 14.97
C GLY A 383 -19.95 8.66 15.87
N ARG A 384 -21.06 8.23 16.49
CA ARG A 384 -21.15 6.98 17.25
C ARG A 384 -22.40 6.21 16.85
N ILE A 385 -22.27 4.90 16.68
CA ILE A 385 -23.42 4.02 16.47
C ILE A 385 -24.03 3.70 17.84
N ARG A 386 -25.25 4.19 18.10
CA ARG A 386 -26.03 3.78 19.28
C ARG A 386 -26.35 2.29 19.17
N SER A 387 -26.05 1.54 20.22
CA SER A 387 -26.35 0.12 20.30
C SER A 387 -27.85 -0.13 20.15
N LYS A 388 -28.22 -1.37 19.83
CA LYS A 388 -29.63 -1.80 19.89
C LYS A 388 -30.15 -1.87 21.34
N SER A 389 -29.27 -1.90 22.35
CA SER A 389 -29.65 -1.74 23.76
C SER A 389 -30.17 -0.33 24.09
N ASP A 390 -29.65 0.70 23.41
CA ASP A 390 -29.79 2.11 23.83
C ASP A 390 -31.06 2.76 23.23
N ARG A 391 -32.08 1.94 22.96
CA ARG A 391 -33.33 2.30 22.25
C ARG A 391 -34.60 1.74 22.91
N ASN A 392 -34.46 1.06 24.06
CA ASN A 392 -35.55 0.57 24.90
C ASN A 392 -35.51 1.30 26.25
#